data_AF-A0A644X1L7-F1
#
_entry.id   AF-A0A644X1L7-F1
#
_cell.length_a   1.000
_cell.length_b   1.000
_cell.length_c   1.000
_cell.angle_alpha   90.00
_cell.angle_beta   90.00
_cell.angle_gamma   90.00
#
_symmetry.space_group_name_H-M   'P 1'
#
loop_
_entity.id
_entity.type
_entity.pdbx_description
1 polymer ?
#
loop_
_entity_poly.entity_id
_entity_poly.type
_entity_poly.pdbx_seq_one_letter_code
_entity_poly.pdbx_strand_id
1 'polypeptide(L)'
;MAETVKVLRPPLWQEGKDYLADKTISDQEKISSWAANDVGFVIELGLMSGVGDGKFAPQEPYTTEQAIVTCYRLCRQLQVPGTIPAEQANLWLDAYRLNRYVEFFAGDYLVDPNAGDISVYYSGFGDGIATISAGKITVDGIGELGAPIHTYGSEEGYPIEGDKAELHAAAHDMQVDTYYTAHVELTLTMEDGGKRQITDTFVFLY
;
A
#
# COMPACT_ATOMS: atom_id res chain seq x y z
N MET A 1 15.72 5.67 28.41
CA MET A 1 14.97 5.83 27.15
C MET A 1 14.65 4.50 26.45
N ALA A 2 15.40 3.41 26.65
CA ALA A 2 15.14 2.12 25.97
C ALA A 2 13.95 1.30 26.53
N GLU A 3 13.45 1.60 27.74
CA GLU A 3 12.31 0.88 28.33
C GLU A 3 10.95 1.48 27.94
N THR A 4 10.88 2.78 27.66
CA THR A 4 9.64 3.48 27.28
C THR A 4 9.08 3.02 25.93
N VAL A 5 9.94 2.57 25.01
CA VAL A 5 9.55 2.05 23.69
C VAL A 5 8.90 0.66 23.78
N LYS A 6 9.28 -0.18 24.76
CA LYS A 6 8.67 -1.51 24.97
C LYS A 6 7.19 -1.44 25.38
N VAL A 7 6.75 -0.31 25.94
CA VAL A 7 5.38 -0.12 26.45
C VAL A 7 4.38 0.22 25.34
N LEU A 8 4.85 0.83 24.24
CA LEU A 8 3.97 1.26 23.15
C LEU A 8 3.57 0.11 22.21
N ARG A 9 4.40 -0.93 22.12
CA ARG A 9 4.06 -2.19 21.45
C ARG A 9 4.95 -3.31 22.01
N PRO A 10 4.40 -4.34 22.66
CA PRO A 10 5.22 -5.48 23.08
C PRO A 10 5.89 -6.11 21.84
N PRO A 11 7.13 -6.63 21.98
CA PRO A 11 7.77 -7.32 20.88
C PRO A 11 6.89 -8.50 20.45
N LEU A 12 6.77 -8.71 19.13
CA LEU A 12 6.02 -9.85 18.60
C LEU A 12 6.58 -11.17 19.17
N TRP A 13 7.91 -11.23 19.29
CA TRP A 13 8.61 -12.30 19.98
C TRP A 13 8.62 -12.10 21.50
N GLN A 14 8.07 -13.08 22.20
CA GLN A 14 8.15 -13.30 23.63
C GLN A 14 9.27 -14.30 23.95
N GLU A 15 10.28 -13.83 24.70
CA GLU A 15 11.41 -14.64 25.14
C GLU A 15 10.95 -15.80 26.03
N GLY A 16 11.51 -16.99 25.82
CA GLY A 16 11.19 -18.20 26.58
C GLY A 16 9.82 -18.84 26.25
N LYS A 17 9.07 -18.27 25.31
CA LYS A 17 7.85 -18.91 24.79
C LYS A 17 8.19 -20.05 23.83
N ASP A 18 7.57 -21.20 24.08
CA ASP A 18 7.52 -22.31 23.12
C ASP A 18 6.34 -22.09 22.16
N TYR A 19 6.64 -21.68 20.94
CA TYR A 19 5.64 -21.44 19.90
C TYR A 19 5.16 -22.72 19.21
N LEU A 20 5.83 -23.85 19.46
CA LEU A 20 5.44 -25.16 18.93
C LEU A 20 4.47 -25.91 19.85
N ALA A 21 4.33 -25.52 21.11
CA ALA A 21 3.57 -26.25 22.13
C ALA A 21 2.18 -26.75 21.64
N ASP A 22 1.47 -25.92 20.86
CA ASP A 22 0.12 -26.21 20.36
C ASP A 22 0.06 -26.40 18.83
N LYS A 23 1.20 -26.57 18.14
CA LYS A 23 1.24 -26.72 16.67
C LYS A 23 1.34 -28.19 16.28
N THR A 24 0.58 -28.59 15.27
CA THR A 24 0.73 -29.91 14.63
C THR A 24 1.33 -29.71 13.24
N ILE A 25 2.60 -30.10 13.08
CA ILE A 25 3.33 -30.01 11.81
C ILE A 25 3.74 -31.44 11.42
N SER A 26 3.17 -31.93 10.33
CA SER A 26 3.31 -33.33 9.90
C SER A 26 4.71 -33.73 9.43
N ASP A 27 5.55 -32.76 9.08
CA ASP A 27 6.94 -32.93 8.67
C ASP A 27 7.93 -32.20 9.60
N GLN A 28 7.56 -32.06 10.89
CA GLN A 28 8.36 -31.41 11.91
C GLN A 28 9.77 -32.01 12.03
N GLU A 29 9.93 -33.31 11.79
CA GLU A 29 11.22 -34.01 11.83
C GLU A 29 12.22 -33.51 10.78
N LYS A 30 11.73 -32.82 9.74
CA LYS A 30 12.57 -32.21 8.70
C LYS A 30 12.99 -30.78 9.04
N ILE A 31 12.40 -30.19 10.08
CA ILE A 31 12.78 -28.87 10.57
C ILE A 31 14.07 -29.02 11.39
N SER A 32 15.07 -28.20 11.07
CA SER A 32 16.30 -28.19 11.87
C SER A 32 16.00 -27.76 13.30
N SER A 33 16.66 -28.38 14.29
CA SER A 33 16.39 -28.13 15.71
C SER A 33 16.50 -26.65 16.11
N TRP A 34 17.42 -25.90 15.49
CA TRP A 34 17.60 -24.48 15.72
C TRP A 34 16.43 -23.63 15.19
N ALA A 35 15.72 -24.09 14.16
CA ALA A 35 14.62 -23.36 13.50
C ALA A 35 13.24 -23.71 14.07
N ALA A 36 13.16 -24.76 14.90
CA ALA A 36 11.89 -25.35 15.33
C ALA A 36 10.95 -24.31 15.97
N ASN A 37 11.46 -23.54 16.94
CA ASN A 37 10.65 -22.53 17.61
C ASN A 37 10.29 -21.36 16.68
N ASP A 38 11.20 -20.98 15.77
CA ASP A 38 10.96 -19.92 14.79
C ASP A 38 9.84 -20.29 13.81
N VAL A 39 9.78 -21.56 13.39
CA VAL A 39 8.67 -22.08 12.56
C VAL A 39 7.34 -21.95 13.30
N GLY A 40 7.30 -22.35 14.58
CA GLY A 40 6.12 -22.16 15.42
C GLY A 40 5.69 -20.70 15.49
N PHE A 41 6.65 -19.79 15.63
CA PHE A 41 6.43 -18.35 15.72
C PHE A 41 5.84 -17.76 14.44
N VAL A 42 6.41 -18.05 13.27
CA VAL A 42 5.91 -17.52 11.98
C VAL A 42 4.54 -18.09 11.62
N ILE A 43 4.23 -19.32 12.05
CA ILE A 43 2.89 -19.91 11.92
C ILE A 43 1.90 -19.20 12.85
N GLU A 44 2.28 -18.96 14.10
CA GLU A 44 1.42 -18.29 15.07
C GLU A 44 1.07 -16.85 14.68
N LEU A 45 2.04 -16.11 14.13
CA LEU A 45 1.81 -14.78 13.59
C LEU A 45 1.02 -14.77 12.27
N GLY A 46 0.75 -15.95 11.68
CA GLY A 46 0.09 -16.08 10.39
C GLY A 46 0.94 -15.61 9.21
N LEU A 47 2.26 -15.46 9.38
CA LEU A 47 3.17 -15.06 8.30
C LEU A 47 3.33 -16.18 7.29
N MET A 48 3.38 -17.42 7.77
CA MET A 48 3.48 -18.65 6.98
C MET A 48 2.42 -19.65 7.44
N SER A 49 1.90 -20.43 6.51
CA SER A 49 0.87 -21.47 6.79
C SER A 49 1.32 -22.87 6.36
N GLY A 50 2.55 -23.00 5.86
CA GLY A 50 3.00 -24.21 5.18
C GLY A 50 2.41 -24.37 3.77
N VAL A 51 2.55 -25.57 3.21
CA VAL A 51 2.20 -25.90 1.81
C VAL A 51 0.91 -26.72 1.67
N GLY A 52 0.18 -26.92 2.78
CA GLY A 52 -1.03 -27.76 2.83
C GLY A 52 -0.80 -29.10 3.54
N ASP A 53 -1.87 -29.84 3.80
CA ASP A 53 -1.87 -31.16 4.47
C ASP A 53 -1.12 -31.20 5.82
N GLY A 54 -1.07 -30.05 6.52
CA GLY A 54 -0.33 -29.91 7.78
C GLY A 54 1.20 -29.93 7.61
N LYS A 55 1.74 -29.73 6.40
CA LYS A 55 3.19 -29.68 6.13
C LYS A 55 3.71 -28.26 6.10
N PHE A 56 4.87 -28.04 6.69
CA PHE A 56 5.62 -26.80 6.55
C PHE A 56 6.56 -26.80 5.34
N ALA A 57 7.08 -27.98 4.95
CA ALA A 57 8.03 -28.18 3.85
C ALA A 57 9.37 -27.43 4.00
N PRO A 58 10.11 -27.59 5.12
CA PRO A 58 11.32 -26.81 5.44
C PRO A 58 12.52 -27.07 4.52
N GLN A 59 12.50 -28.15 3.74
CA GLN A 59 13.61 -28.56 2.85
C GLN A 59 13.31 -28.27 1.38
N GLU A 60 12.10 -27.81 1.07
CA GLU A 60 11.72 -27.45 -0.31
C GLU A 60 12.21 -26.03 -0.64
N PRO A 61 12.45 -25.72 -1.92
CA PRO A 61 12.80 -24.37 -2.34
C PRO A 61 11.75 -23.34 -1.93
N TYR A 62 12.22 -22.17 -1.48
CA TYR A 62 11.39 -21.03 -1.16
C TYR A 62 11.36 -20.04 -2.33
N THR A 63 10.18 -19.80 -2.88
CA THR A 63 10.00 -18.96 -4.09
C THR A 63 9.99 -17.47 -3.76
N THR A 64 10.30 -16.63 -4.75
CA THR A 64 10.22 -15.17 -4.62
C THR A 64 8.79 -14.73 -4.28
N GLU A 65 7.78 -15.35 -4.87
CA GLU A 65 6.36 -15.07 -4.62
C GLU A 65 5.99 -15.36 -3.17
N GLN A 66 6.44 -16.50 -2.61
CA GLN A 66 6.24 -16.80 -1.19
C GLN A 66 6.96 -15.78 -0.30
N ALA A 67 8.19 -15.39 -0.63
CA ALA A 67 8.92 -14.37 0.10
C ALA A 67 8.18 -13.03 0.13
N ILE A 68 7.66 -12.57 -1.01
CA ILE A 68 6.87 -11.35 -1.12
C ILE A 68 5.62 -11.44 -0.24
N VAL A 69 4.88 -12.55 -0.29
CA VAL A 69 3.67 -12.75 0.53
C VAL A 69 4.00 -12.75 2.03
N THR A 70 5.09 -13.37 2.45
CA THR A 70 5.52 -13.36 3.86
C THR A 70 5.93 -11.96 4.32
N CYS A 71 6.70 -11.22 3.52
CA CYS A 71 7.05 -9.83 3.80
C CYS A 71 5.80 -8.95 3.91
N TYR A 72 4.86 -9.11 2.99
CA TYR A 72 3.59 -8.39 2.99
C TYR A 72 2.77 -8.66 4.27
N ARG A 73 2.63 -9.93 4.67
CA ARG A 73 1.96 -10.30 5.93
C ARG A 73 2.67 -9.73 7.15
N LEU A 74 4.00 -9.68 7.14
CA LEU A 74 4.79 -9.07 8.20
C LEU A 74 4.53 -7.56 8.30
N CYS A 75 4.54 -6.83 7.17
CA CYS A 75 4.19 -5.41 7.14
C CYS A 75 2.79 -5.16 7.72
N ARG A 76 1.82 -6.01 7.38
CA ARG A 76 0.48 -5.95 7.98
C ARG A 76 0.49 -6.17 9.49
N GLN A 77 1.21 -7.18 9.99
CA GLN A 77 1.27 -7.44 11.44
C GLN A 77 1.98 -6.34 12.21
N LEU A 78 3.01 -5.77 11.61
CA LEU A 78 3.69 -4.59 12.14
C LEU A 78 2.89 -3.32 11.93
N GLN A 79 1.71 -3.37 11.29
CA GLN A 79 0.90 -2.21 10.93
C GLN A 79 1.79 -1.11 10.34
N VAL A 80 2.72 -1.50 9.46
CA VAL A 80 3.59 -0.54 8.78
C VAL A 80 2.66 0.44 8.08
N PRO A 81 2.77 1.76 8.39
CA PRO A 81 1.97 2.76 7.75
C PRO A 81 2.05 2.59 6.23
N GLY A 82 0.89 2.54 5.59
CA GLY A 82 0.80 2.37 4.15
C GLY A 82 0.71 0.96 3.60
N THR A 83 0.52 -0.04 4.45
CA THR A 83 0.24 -1.40 3.96
C THR A 83 -1.20 -1.50 3.46
N ILE A 84 -1.39 -1.61 2.15
CA ILE A 84 -2.71 -1.72 1.52
C ILE A 84 -3.14 -3.19 1.48
N PRO A 85 -4.38 -3.54 1.87
CA PRO A 85 -4.92 -4.89 1.70
C PRO A 85 -4.83 -5.38 0.25
N ALA A 86 -4.52 -6.66 0.01
CA ALA A 86 -4.32 -7.18 -1.35
C ALA A 86 -5.61 -7.08 -2.18
N GLU A 87 -6.77 -7.17 -1.54
CA GLU A 87 -8.08 -6.94 -2.11
C GLU A 87 -8.34 -5.47 -2.52
N GLN A 88 -7.57 -4.53 -1.96
CA GLN A 88 -7.55 -3.11 -2.30
C GLN A 88 -6.33 -2.74 -3.16
N ALA A 89 -5.47 -3.72 -3.49
CA ALA A 89 -4.31 -3.46 -4.31
C ALA A 89 -4.77 -3.06 -5.72
N ASN A 90 -4.16 -2.00 -6.24
CA ASN A 90 -4.50 -1.41 -7.53
C ASN A 90 -3.95 -2.21 -8.71
N LEU A 91 -4.28 -3.51 -8.77
CA LEU A 91 -3.88 -4.42 -9.85
C LEU A 91 -4.38 -3.96 -11.23
N TRP A 92 -5.36 -3.05 -11.26
CA TRP A 92 -5.81 -2.40 -12.48
C TRP A 92 -4.68 -1.61 -13.17
N LEU A 93 -3.75 -1.00 -12.42
CA LEU A 93 -2.59 -0.31 -13.01
C LEU A 93 -1.76 -1.30 -13.84
N ASP A 94 -1.43 -2.46 -13.28
CA ASP A 94 -0.71 -3.52 -13.99
C ASP A 94 -1.51 -4.06 -15.18
N ALA A 95 -2.81 -4.34 -14.97
CA ALA A 95 -3.70 -4.88 -15.99
C ALA A 95 -3.78 -4.01 -17.25
N TYR A 96 -3.64 -2.69 -17.08
CA TYR A 96 -3.70 -1.70 -18.17
C TYR A 96 -2.35 -1.08 -18.50
N ARG A 97 -1.25 -1.59 -17.92
CA ARG A 97 0.12 -1.08 -18.09
C ARG A 97 0.22 0.43 -17.83
N LEU A 98 -0.38 0.85 -16.73
CA LEU A 98 -0.36 2.20 -16.21
C LEU A 98 0.57 2.28 -15.00
N ASN A 99 1.08 3.48 -14.76
CA ASN A 99 1.79 3.85 -13.55
C ASN A 99 1.03 4.99 -12.86
N ARG A 100 1.25 5.11 -11.55
CA ARG A 100 0.82 6.27 -10.77
C ARG A 100 2.03 6.94 -10.15
N TYR A 101 2.07 8.26 -10.21
CA TYR A 101 2.97 9.06 -9.40
C TYR A 101 2.19 10.16 -8.68
N VAL A 102 2.71 10.59 -7.52
CA VAL A 102 2.09 11.59 -6.66
C VAL A 102 3.12 12.69 -6.44
N GLU A 103 2.73 13.93 -6.67
CA GLU A 103 3.56 15.10 -6.44
C GLU A 103 2.92 16.01 -5.39
N PHE A 104 3.78 16.63 -4.59
CA PHE A 104 3.41 17.64 -3.63
C PHE A 104 3.97 18.96 -4.12
N PHE A 105 3.08 19.88 -4.45
CA PHE A 105 3.47 21.22 -4.85
C PHE A 105 3.42 22.14 -3.68
N ALA A 106 4.61 22.62 -3.34
CA ALA A 106 4.77 23.45 -2.19
C ALA A 106 4.53 24.94 -2.46
N GLY A 107 3.54 25.55 -1.81
CA GLY A 107 3.59 26.98 -1.50
C GLY A 107 4.68 27.26 -0.46
N ASP A 108 4.60 28.35 0.29
CA ASP A 108 5.59 28.65 1.32
C ASP A 108 5.41 27.73 2.55
N TYR A 109 5.87 26.48 2.43
CA TYR A 109 5.71 25.39 3.44
C TYR A 109 6.36 25.72 4.77
N LEU A 110 7.23 26.72 4.80
CA LEU A 110 7.84 27.24 6.02
C LEU A 110 6.87 28.12 6.83
N VAL A 111 5.77 28.57 6.21
CA VAL A 111 4.77 29.48 6.80
C VAL A 111 3.45 28.76 7.07
N ASP A 112 2.98 27.93 6.13
CA ASP A 112 1.77 27.13 6.28
C ASP A 112 1.96 25.74 5.65
N PRO A 113 2.04 24.66 6.44
CA PRO A 113 2.20 23.31 5.92
C PRO A 113 0.99 22.83 5.13
N ASN A 114 -0.14 23.55 5.12
CA ASN A 114 -1.31 23.24 4.28
C ASN A 114 -1.41 24.16 3.06
N ALA A 115 -0.45 25.07 2.83
CA ALA A 115 -0.42 25.93 1.65
C ALA A 115 0.19 25.19 0.45
N GLY A 116 -0.33 24.01 0.14
CA GLY A 116 0.17 23.15 -0.93
C GLY A 116 -0.92 22.32 -1.58
N ASP A 117 -0.57 21.70 -2.69
CA ASP A 117 -1.47 20.87 -3.48
C ASP A 117 -0.90 19.45 -3.62
N ILE A 118 -1.77 18.45 -3.50
CA ILE A 118 -1.49 17.06 -3.83
C ILE A 118 -1.95 16.83 -5.26
N SER A 119 -1.03 16.36 -6.10
CA SER A 119 -1.30 16.04 -7.50
C SER A 119 -1.10 14.55 -7.72
N VAL A 120 -2.09 13.90 -8.32
CA VAL A 120 -2.06 12.47 -8.64
C VAL A 120 -2.15 12.31 -10.14
N TYR A 121 -1.19 11.60 -10.71
CA TYR A 121 -1.08 11.42 -12.14
C TYR A 121 -1.11 9.94 -12.51
N TYR A 122 -1.78 9.64 -13.61
CA TYR A 122 -1.88 8.31 -14.20
C TYR A 122 -1.27 8.33 -15.60
N SER A 123 -0.19 7.57 -15.77
CA SER A 123 0.64 7.59 -16.99
C SER A 123 0.83 6.19 -17.55
N GLY A 124 1.38 6.07 -18.77
CA GLY A 124 1.73 4.77 -19.37
C GLY A 124 0.91 4.41 -20.60
N PHE A 125 0.74 3.11 -20.87
CA PHE A 125 0.16 2.64 -22.15
C PHE A 125 -1.37 2.70 -22.16
N GLY A 126 -2.03 2.31 -21.05
CA GLY A 126 -3.48 2.38 -20.91
C GLY A 126 -4.24 1.47 -21.88
N ASP A 127 -3.86 0.20 -21.93
CA ASP A 127 -4.36 -0.75 -22.93
C ASP A 127 -5.88 -0.90 -22.91
N GLY A 128 -6.52 -0.72 -24.07
CA GLY A 128 -7.96 -0.83 -24.20
C GLY A 128 -8.75 0.27 -23.47
N ILE A 129 -8.08 1.29 -22.92
CA ILE A 129 -8.71 2.45 -22.30
C ILE A 129 -8.65 3.62 -23.28
N ALA A 130 -9.81 4.15 -23.65
CA ALA A 130 -9.93 5.36 -24.46
C ALA A 130 -9.68 6.62 -23.63
N THR A 131 -10.31 6.73 -22.46
CA THR A 131 -10.13 7.87 -21.54
C THR A 131 -10.21 7.45 -20.08
N ILE A 132 -9.51 8.21 -19.23
CA ILE A 132 -9.62 8.11 -17.77
C ILE A 132 -10.12 9.46 -17.27
N SER A 133 -11.19 9.45 -16.48
CA SER A 133 -11.66 10.65 -15.78
C SER A 133 -11.39 10.46 -14.30
N ALA A 134 -10.65 11.39 -13.70
CA ALA A 134 -10.52 11.47 -12.25
C ALA A 134 -11.69 12.26 -11.66
N GLY A 135 -12.26 11.74 -10.59
CA GLY A 135 -13.31 12.37 -9.80
C GLY A 135 -12.68 13.09 -8.62
N LYS A 136 -13.05 12.66 -7.42
CA LYS A 136 -12.54 13.23 -6.16
C LYS A 136 -11.45 12.38 -5.54
N ILE A 137 -10.65 13.03 -4.71
CA ILE A 137 -9.70 12.39 -3.79
C ILE A 137 -10.24 12.52 -2.35
N THR A 138 -10.24 11.41 -1.62
CA THR A 138 -10.57 11.37 -0.20
C THR A 138 -9.41 10.76 0.57
N VAL A 139 -9.08 11.33 1.73
CA VAL A 139 -8.00 10.86 2.60
C VAL A 139 -8.55 10.36 3.92
N ASP A 140 -8.13 9.18 4.35
CA ASP A 140 -8.54 8.58 5.62
C ASP A 140 -8.24 9.54 6.79
N GLY A 141 -9.25 9.82 7.61
CA GLY A 141 -9.15 10.72 8.75
C GLY A 141 -9.23 12.21 8.43
N ILE A 142 -9.15 12.60 7.15
CA ILE A 142 -9.25 14.01 6.69
C ILE A 142 -10.58 14.25 5.97
N GLY A 143 -10.98 13.34 5.08
CA GLY A 143 -12.16 13.47 4.23
C GLY A 143 -11.84 13.81 2.78
N GLU A 144 -12.81 14.36 2.06
CA GLU A 144 -12.65 14.80 0.67
C GLU A 144 -11.77 16.06 0.61
N LEU A 145 -10.73 16.03 -0.21
CA LEU A 145 -9.89 17.20 -0.41
C LEU A 145 -10.55 18.15 -1.42
N GLY A 146 -10.45 19.44 -1.16
CA GLY A 146 -11.02 20.49 -2.00
C GLY A 146 -10.19 20.83 -3.24
N ALA A 147 -10.67 21.80 -4.02
CA ALA A 147 -9.93 22.37 -5.13
C ALA A 147 -8.55 22.91 -4.69
N PRO A 148 -7.52 22.83 -5.55
CA PRO A 148 -6.18 23.27 -5.21
C PRO A 148 -6.14 24.75 -4.85
N ILE A 149 -5.23 25.12 -3.94
CA ILE A 149 -5.03 26.49 -3.45
C ILE A 149 -4.35 27.33 -4.53
N HIS A 150 -3.52 26.70 -5.37
CA HIS A 150 -2.90 27.33 -6.52
C HIS A 150 -3.47 26.78 -7.83
N THR A 151 -4.09 27.64 -8.63
CA THR A 151 -4.39 27.31 -10.02
C THR A 151 -3.12 27.50 -10.84
N TYR A 152 -2.48 26.40 -11.23
CA TYR A 152 -1.53 26.44 -12.33
C TYR A 152 -2.25 27.03 -13.55
N GLY A 153 -1.68 28.08 -14.13
CA GLY A 153 -2.30 28.81 -15.23
C GLY A 153 -2.66 27.83 -16.36
N SER A 154 -3.91 27.87 -16.80
CA SER A 154 -4.47 27.05 -17.86
C SER A 154 -3.92 27.35 -19.26
N GLU A 155 -2.67 27.84 -19.39
CA GLU A 155 -2.08 28.09 -20.72
C GLU A 155 -1.54 26.84 -21.40
N GLU A 156 -1.41 25.72 -20.68
CA GLU A 156 -1.35 24.41 -21.31
C GLU A 156 -2.29 23.45 -20.60
N GLY A 157 -3.57 23.50 -20.98
CA GLY A 157 -4.47 22.33 -20.90
C GLY A 157 -4.01 21.20 -21.82
N TYR A 158 -2.73 20.88 -21.76
CA TYR A 158 -2.11 19.69 -22.29
C TYR A 158 -1.77 18.81 -21.09
N PRO A 159 -2.00 17.50 -21.16
CA PRO A 159 -1.36 16.60 -20.20
C PRO A 159 0.12 16.93 -20.16
N ILE A 160 0.74 16.92 -18.97
CA ILE A 160 2.19 16.77 -18.89
C ILE A 160 2.51 15.62 -19.85
N GLU A 161 3.28 15.92 -20.90
CA GLU A 161 3.40 15.11 -22.12
C GLU A 161 3.52 13.60 -21.81
N GLY A 162 2.40 12.86 -21.89
CA GLY A 162 2.37 11.42 -21.60
C GLY A 162 1.34 10.94 -20.56
N ASP A 163 0.71 11.82 -19.79
CA ASP A 163 -0.29 11.44 -18.78
C ASP A 163 -1.70 11.29 -19.36
N LYS A 164 -2.45 10.32 -18.84
CA LYS A 164 -3.80 9.95 -19.29
C LYS A 164 -4.91 10.49 -18.38
N ALA A 165 -4.59 10.81 -17.13
CA ALA A 165 -5.45 11.54 -16.21
C ALA A 165 -4.60 12.16 -15.09
N GLU A 166 -5.06 13.29 -14.59
CA GLU A 166 -4.48 14.00 -13.46
C GLU A 166 -5.60 14.50 -12.54
N LEU A 167 -5.28 14.66 -11.26
CA LEU A 167 -6.15 15.26 -10.26
C LEU A 167 -5.31 16.08 -9.30
N HIS A 168 -5.72 17.33 -9.06
CA HIS A 168 -5.08 18.24 -8.13
C HIS A 168 -6.06 18.59 -7.01
N ALA A 169 -5.59 18.58 -5.77
CA ALA A 169 -6.43 18.92 -4.62
C ALA A 169 -5.61 19.60 -3.51
N ALA A 170 -6.27 20.43 -2.70
CA ALA A 170 -5.64 21.13 -1.58
C ALA A 170 -5.18 20.14 -0.49
N ALA A 171 -3.95 20.31 -0.03
CA ALA A 171 -3.37 19.54 1.05
C ALA A 171 -3.73 20.14 2.42
N HIS A 172 -5.02 20.15 2.79
CA HIS A 172 -5.47 20.75 4.05
C HIS A 172 -5.58 19.72 5.19
N ASP A 173 -5.42 20.20 6.42
CA ASP A 173 -5.52 19.44 7.67
C ASP A 173 -4.55 18.25 7.78
N MET A 174 -3.46 18.26 7.01
CA MET A 174 -2.43 17.23 7.03
C MET A 174 -1.23 17.63 7.90
N GLN A 175 -0.51 16.62 8.39
CA GLN A 175 0.69 16.78 9.20
C GLN A 175 1.90 16.32 8.40
N VAL A 176 2.96 17.14 8.39
CA VAL A 176 4.23 16.80 7.75
C VAL A 176 4.85 15.57 8.43
N ASP A 177 5.58 14.78 7.65
CA ASP A 177 6.19 13.51 8.02
C ASP A 177 5.16 12.44 8.47
N THR A 178 3.94 12.51 7.92
CA THR A 178 2.84 11.59 8.27
C THR A 178 2.34 10.82 7.05
N TYR A 179 2.15 9.51 7.22
CA TYR A 179 1.59 8.66 6.18
C TYR A 179 0.06 8.75 6.16
N TYR A 180 -0.49 8.89 4.96
CA TYR A 180 -1.92 8.96 4.71
C TYR A 180 -2.36 7.96 3.63
N THR A 181 -3.55 7.40 3.79
CA THR A 181 -4.21 6.61 2.75
C THR A 181 -5.18 7.49 1.97
N ALA A 182 -4.97 7.62 0.67
CA ALA A 182 -5.87 8.30 -0.27
C ALA A 182 -6.67 7.29 -1.09
N HIS A 183 -7.85 7.73 -1.50
CA HIS A 183 -8.71 7.05 -2.45
C HIS A 183 -9.10 8.03 -3.54
N VAL A 184 -8.87 7.65 -4.80
CA VAL A 184 -9.27 8.44 -5.97
C VAL A 184 -10.36 7.68 -6.73
N GLU A 185 -11.49 8.33 -6.93
CA GLU A 185 -12.56 7.78 -7.78
C GLU A 185 -12.21 8.01 -9.25
N LEU A 186 -12.14 6.94 -10.03
CA LEU A 186 -11.79 6.96 -11.44
C LEU A 186 -12.91 6.32 -12.28
N THR A 187 -13.21 6.95 -13.41
CA THR A 187 -14.03 6.34 -14.47
C THR A 187 -13.15 6.05 -15.68
N LEU A 188 -13.00 4.76 -16.00
CA LEU A 188 -12.31 4.30 -17.20
C LEU A 188 -13.35 4.12 -18.30
N THR A 189 -13.21 4.85 -19.40
CA THR A 189 -13.97 4.58 -20.64
C THR A 189 -13.10 3.75 -21.55
N MET A 190 -13.56 2.53 -21.84
CA MET A 190 -12.87 1.55 -22.67
C MET A 190 -13.03 1.88 -24.16
N GLU A 191 -12.14 1.39 -25.00
CA GLU A 191 -12.20 1.57 -26.47
C GLU A 191 -13.46 0.95 -27.11
N ASP A 192 -14.02 -0.09 -26.48
CA ASP A 192 -15.28 -0.71 -26.89
C ASP A 192 -16.54 0.07 -26.44
N GLY A 193 -16.35 1.22 -25.78
CA GLY A 193 -17.41 2.06 -25.23
C GLY A 193 -17.91 1.65 -23.84
N GLY A 194 -17.40 0.54 -23.28
CA GLY A 194 -17.67 0.13 -21.91
C GLY A 194 -17.14 1.13 -20.88
N LYS A 195 -17.78 1.21 -19.71
CA LYS A 195 -17.30 2.04 -18.60
C LYS A 195 -17.04 1.20 -17.36
N ARG A 196 -15.95 1.49 -16.65
CA ARG A 196 -15.58 0.86 -15.38
C ARG A 196 -15.33 1.92 -14.32
N GLN A 197 -15.92 1.74 -13.16
CA GLN A 197 -15.63 2.54 -11.97
C GLN A 197 -14.51 1.84 -11.19
N ILE A 198 -13.49 2.60 -10.82
CA ILE A 198 -12.35 2.14 -10.03
C ILE A 198 -12.18 3.09 -8.86
N THR A 199 -11.91 2.54 -7.68
CA THR A 199 -11.42 3.31 -6.55
C THR A 199 -9.94 2.98 -6.40
N ASP A 200 -9.09 3.92 -6.79
CA ASP A 200 -7.65 3.79 -6.69
C ASP A 200 -7.19 4.14 -5.27
N THR A 201 -6.74 3.14 -4.51
CA THR A 201 -6.34 3.33 -3.10
C THR A 201 -4.83 3.30 -2.96
N PHE A 202 -4.23 4.34 -2.39
CA PHE A 202 -2.77 4.39 -2.24
C PHE A 202 -2.32 5.14 -1.01
N VAL A 203 -1.08 4.92 -0.61
CA VAL A 203 -0.48 5.61 0.53
C VAL A 203 0.62 6.53 0.06
N PHE A 204 0.66 7.71 0.67
CA PHE A 204 1.69 8.71 0.47
C PHE A 204 2.19 9.23 1.82
N LEU A 205 3.39 9.79 1.81
CA LEU A 205 3.97 10.55 2.91
C LEU A 205 3.74 12.03 2.61
N TYR A 206 3.04 12.73 3.50
CA TYR A 206 2.94 14.19 3.47
C TYR A 206 4.08 14.82 4.25
#